data_AF-A0AAU3BDK5-F1
#
_entry.id   AF-A0AAU3BDK5-F1
#
_cell.length_a   1.000
_cell.length_b   1.000
_cell.length_c   1.000
_cell.angle_alpha   90.00
_cell.angle_beta   90.00
_cell.angle_gamma   90.00
#
_symmetry.space_group_name_H-M   'P 1'
#
loop_
_entity.id
_entity.type
_entity.pdbx_description
1 polymer ?
#
loop_
_entity_poly.entity_id
_entity_poly.type
_entity_poly.pdbx_seq_one_letter_code
_entity_poly.pdbx_strand_id
1 'polypeptide(L)'
;MNDTPAPGASADGPAPSLRAYLGLYAAGFVEREEMVATVASWPFEVEEGLDEGHPEPTHQDNTLSVLAAARLLGQVTREDVTEIQRRIDGRPDGPADGAERRR
;
A
#
# COMPACT_ATOMS: atom_id res chain seq x y z
N MET A 1 41.72 -15.29 -15.40
CA MET A 1 40.26 -15.47 -15.37
C MET A 1 39.78 -14.82 -14.10
N ASN A 2 39.31 -13.57 -14.17
CA ASN A 2 38.63 -12.91 -13.07
C ASN A 2 37.16 -12.87 -13.45
N ASP A 3 36.37 -13.71 -12.80
CA ASP A 3 34.91 -13.63 -12.81
C ASP A 3 34.50 -12.36 -12.07
N THR A 4 34.16 -11.33 -12.83
CA THR A 4 33.42 -10.17 -12.33
C THR A 4 31.97 -10.61 -12.13
N PRO A 5 31.41 -10.68 -10.90
CA PRO A 5 29.98 -10.87 -10.76
C PRO A 5 29.26 -9.62 -11.27
N ALA A 6 28.32 -9.82 -12.19
CA ALA A 6 27.48 -8.77 -12.73
C ALA A 6 26.70 -8.07 -11.59
N PRO A 7 26.59 -6.72 -11.60
CA PRO A 7 25.64 -6.02 -10.74
C PRO A 7 24.26 -6.17 -11.37
N GLY A 8 23.67 -7.34 -11.20
CA GLY A 8 22.32 -7.69 -11.66
C GLY A 8 21.43 -8.17 -10.51
N ALA A 9 21.79 -7.87 -9.26
CA ALA A 9 20.85 -7.98 -8.16
C ALA A 9 19.82 -6.86 -8.35
N SER A 10 18.71 -7.18 -9.02
CA SER A 10 17.46 -6.44 -8.85
C SER A 10 17.33 -6.13 -7.37
N ALA A 11 17.04 -4.86 -7.05
CA ALA A 11 16.74 -4.41 -5.69
C ALA A 11 15.37 -4.97 -5.22
N ASP A 12 15.14 -6.26 -5.44
CA ASP A 12 13.94 -7.02 -5.12
C ASP A 12 14.11 -7.58 -3.71
N GLY A 13 14.21 -6.67 -2.74
CA GLY A 13 13.86 -7.03 -1.36
C GLY A 13 12.38 -7.36 -1.29
N PRO A 14 11.91 -8.16 -0.30
CA PRO A 14 10.49 -8.41 -0.14
C PRO A 14 9.73 -7.09 -0.10
N ALA A 15 8.69 -6.97 -0.93
CA ALA A 15 7.84 -5.77 -0.95
C ALA A 15 7.40 -5.43 0.48
N PRO A 16 7.43 -4.16 0.89
CA PRO A 16 7.02 -3.77 2.23
C PRO A 16 5.55 -4.17 2.43
N SER A 17 5.18 -4.69 3.60
CA SER A 17 3.81 -5.10 3.91
C SER A 17 3.07 -3.98 4.64
N LEU A 18 2.01 -3.42 4.02
CA LEU A 18 1.16 -2.41 4.66
C LEU A 18 0.55 -2.93 5.95
N ARG A 19 0.15 -4.21 5.96
CA ARG A 19 -0.40 -4.86 7.15
C ARG A 19 0.59 -4.87 8.31
N ALA A 20 1.84 -5.23 8.05
CA ALA A 20 2.90 -5.21 9.07
C ALA A 20 3.15 -3.78 9.58
N TYR A 21 3.18 -2.79 8.67
CA TYR A 21 3.37 -1.39 9.02
C TYR A 21 2.25 -0.84 9.91
N LEU A 22 0.98 -1.11 9.56
CA LEU A 22 -0.17 -0.73 10.40
C LEU A 22 -0.17 -1.45 11.75
N GLY A 23 0.39 -2.65 11.82
CA GLY A 23 0.66 -3.34 13.09
C GLY A 23 1.63 -2.57 14.00
N LEU A 24 2.69 -1.98 13.44
CA LEU A 24 3.64 -1.15 14.20
C LEU A 24 3.00 0.13 14.72
N TYR A 25 2.16 0.78 13.89
CA TYR A 25 1.35 1.92 14.32
C TYR A 25 0.41 1.55 15.48
N ALA A 26 -0.34 0.45 15.35
CA ALA A 26 -1.25 -0.01 16.40
C ALA A 26 -0.54 -0.36 17.71
N ALA A 27 0.73 -0.78 17.63
CA ALA A 27 1.58 -1.04 18.79
C ALA A 27 2.26 0.24 19.36
N GLY A 28 2.05 1.40 18.75
CA GLY A 28 2.57 2.70 19.21
C GLY A 28 4.03 2.97 18.83
N PHE A 29 4.60 2.22 17.90
CA PHE A 29 5.97 2.45 17.42
C PHE A 29 6.07 3.52 16.32
N VAL A 30 4.94 3.87 15.72
CA VAL A 30 4.84 4.86 14.65
C VAL A 30 3.88 5.95 15.09
N GLU A 31 4.29 7.21 14.93
CA GLU A 31 3.43 8.35 15.24
C GLU A 31 2.35 8.52 14.17
N ARG A 32 1.21 9.12 14.54
CA ARG A 32 0.06 9.30 13.65
C ARG A 32 0.42 10.01 12.34
N GLU A 33 1.15 11.12 12.42
CA GLU A 33 1.49 11.91 11.23
C GLU A 33 2.43 11.14 10.29
N GLU A 34 3.37 10.39 10.84
CA GLU A 34 4.27 9.53 10.07
C GLU A 34 3.48 8.40 9.39
N MET A 35 2.56 7.75 10.12
CA MET A 35 1.68 6.72 9.56
C MET A 35 0.86 7.28 8.41
N VAL A 36 0.21 8.42 8.58
CA VAL A 36 -0.62 9.04 7.54
C VAL A 36 0.21 9.41 6.30
N ALA A 37 1.37 10.03 6.47
CA ALA A 37 2.24 10.41 5.35
C ALA A 37 2.79 9.19 4.60
N THR A 38 3.18 8.16 5.34
CA THR A 38 3.72 6.92 4.78
C THR A 38 2.65 6.16 4.01
N VAL A 39 1.47 5.95 4.60
CA VAL A 39 0.37 5.23 3.94
C VAL A 39 -0.18 6.00 2.74
N ALA A 40 -0.26 7.33 2.81
CA ALA A 40 -0.67 8.14 1.65
C ALA A 40 0.33 8.09 0.48
N SER A 41 1.58 7.74 0.73
CA SER A 41 2.61 7.54 -0.29
C SER A 41 2.86 6.08 -0.63
N TRP A 42 2.10 5.16 -0.02
CA TRP A 42 2.29 3.73 -0.20
C TRP A 42 2.05 3.31 -1.66
N PRO A 43 2.91 2.43 -2.22
CA PRO A 43 2.71 1.90 -3.55
C PRO A 43 1.57 0.85 -3.51
N PHE A 44 0.32 1.32 -3.51
CA PHE A 44 -0.83 0.43 -3.45
C PHE A 44 -0.89 -0.47 -4.69
N GLU A 45 -1.09 -1.76 -4.45
CA GLU A 45 -1.37 -2.74 -5.49
C GLU A 45 -2.82 -2.59 -5.94
N VAL A 46 -3.05 -2.65 -7.25
CA VAL A 46 -4.40 -2.72 -7.79
C VAL A 46 -5.00 -4.04 -7.36
N GLU A 47 -6.20 -4.00 -6.77
CA GLU A 47 -6.96 -5.20 -6.49
C GLU A 47 -7.42 -5.80 -7.82
N GLU A 48 -6.56 -6.62 -8.44
CA GLU A 48 -6.97 -7.51 -9.53
C GLU A 48 -7.97 -8.49 -8.93
N GLY A 49 -9.26 -8.23 -9.17
CA GLY A 49 -10.33 -9.10 -8.72
C GLY A 49 -10.07 -10.51 -9.21
N LEU A 50 -10.23 -11.50 -8.31
CA LEU A 50 -10.08 -12.96 -8.53
C LEU A 50 -10.03 -13.34 -10.02
N ASP A 51 -8.85 -13.23 -10.62
CA ASP A 51 -8.67 -13.67 -12.00
C ASP A 51 -8.73 -15.20 -11.95
N GLU A 52 -9.55 -15.80 -12.81
CA GLU A 52 -9.99 -17.21 -12.74
C GLU A 52 -8.82 -18.23 -12.83
N GLY A 53 -7.59 -17.73 -13.04
CA GLY A 53 -6.33 -18.49 -13.07
C GLY A 53 -5.36 -18.31 -11.89
N HIS A 54 -5.63 -17.45 -10.90
CA HIS A 54 -4.74 -17.23 -9.74
C HIS A 54 -5.43 -17.59 -8.40
N PRO A 55 -5.35 -18.86 -7.94
CA PRO A 55 -6.09 -19.34 -6.77
C PRO A 55 -5.49 -18.95 -5.41
N GLU A 56 -4.40 -18.20 -5.35
CA GLU A 56 -3.76 -17.84 -4.08
C GLU A 56 -3.77 -16.31 -3.86
N PRO A 57 -4.47 -15.80 -2.83
CA PRO A 57 -4.43 -14.39 -2.45
C PRO A 57 -3.14 -14.09 -1.68
N THR A 58 -1.98 -14.23 -2.32
CA THR A 58 -0.66 -13.98 -1.68
C THR A 58 -0.19 -12.54 -1.83
N HIS A 59 -0.89 -11.71 -2.62
CA HIS A 59 -0.50 -10.33 -2.95
C HIS A 59 -1.59 -9.32 -2.54
N GLN A 60 -2.14 -9.44 -1.32
CA GLN A 60 -3.15 -8.49 -0.84
C GLN A 60 -2.66 -7.61 0.31
N ASP A 61 -1.42 -7.78 0.74
CA ASP A 61 -0.89 -7.05 1.88
C ASP A 61 -0.59 -5.58 1.59
N ASN A 62 -0.71 -5.11 0.34
CA ASN A 62 -0.48 -3.72 -0.09
C ASN A 62 -1.69 -3.08 -0.80
N THR A 63 -2.90 -3.55 -0.51
CA THR A 63 -4.14 -3.04 -1.13
C THR A 63 -4.86 -2.04 -0.23
N LEU A 64 -5.75 -1.22 -0.79
CA LEU A 64 -6.64 -0.35 0.00
C LEU A 64 -7.57 -1.16 0.92
N SER A 65 -7.88 -2.41 0.57
CA SER A 65 -8.61 -3.34 1.43
C SER A 65 -7.92 -3.60 2.77
N VAL A 66 -6.59 -3.56 2.85
CA VAL A 66 -5.85 -3.68 4.12
C VAL A 66 -6.11 -2.47 5.01
N LEU A 67 -6.18 -1.26 4.45
CA LEU A 67 -6.53 -0.05 5.19
C LEU A 67 -7.98 -0.12 5.72
N ALA A 68 -8.90 -0.62 4.90
CA ALA A 68 -10.28 -0.85 5.31
C ALA A 68 -10.38 -1.89 6.46
N ALA A 69 -9.62 -2.99 6.36
CA ALA A 69 -9.56 -4.01 7.39
C ALA A 69 -8.95 -3.46 8.70
N ALA A 70 -7.86 -2.69 8.63
CA ALA A 70 -7.23 -2.07 9.79
C ALA A 70 -8.20 -1.12 10.53
N ARG A 71 -9.06 -0.40 9.79
CA ARG A 71 -10.13 0.41 10.40
C ARG A 71 -11.15 -0.46 11.12
N LEU A 72 -11.59 -1.56 10.51
CA LEU A 72 -12.56 -2.48 11.13
C LEU A 72 -12.00 -3.12 12.41
N LEU A 73 -10.69 -3.35 12.46
CA LEU A 73 -9.98 -3.86 13.63
C LEU A 73 -9.66 -2.77 14.68
N GLY A 74 -9.99 -1.50 14.42
CA GLY A 74 -9.70 -0.38 15.31
C GLY A 74 -8.22 0.00 15.38
N GLN A 75 -7.40 -0.50 14.45
CA GLN A 75 -5.97 -0.18 14.38
C GLN A 75 -5.73 1.23 13.83
N VAL A 76 -6.64 1.74 13.00
CA VAL A 76 -6.65 3.12 12.51
C VAL A 76 -8.05 3.72 12.71
N THR A 77 -8.11 5.03 12.92
CA THR A 77 -9.38 5.71 13.11
C THR A 77 -10.03 6.10 11.78
N ARG A 78 -11.31 6.47 11.82
CA ARG A 78 -12.00 7.03 10.64
C ARG A 78 -11.34 8.32 10.14
N GLU A 79 -10.85 9.15 11.07
CA GLU A 79 -10.19 10.41 10.75
C GLU A 79 -8.86 10.15 10.02
N ASP A 80 -8.11 9.14 10.44
CA ASP A 80 -6.87 8.73 9.79
C ASP A 80 -7.11 8.29 8.34
N VAL A 81 -8.09 7.41 8.13
CA VAL A 81 -8.46 6.95 6.78
C VAL A 81 -8.90 8.12 5.90
N THR A 82 -9.64 9.08 6.47
CA THR A 82 -10.11 10.26 5.73
C THR A 82 -8.94 11.16 5.32
N GLU A 83 -7.98 11.37 6.21
CA GLU A 83 -6.80 12.18 5.92
C GLU A 83 -5.86 11.49 4.93
N ILE A 84 -5.69 10.17 5.02
CA ILE A 84 -4.94 9.37 4.04
C ILE A 84 -5.58 9.52 2.66
N GLN A 85 -6.90 9.32 2.54
CA GLN A 85 -7.61 9.45 1.27
C GLN A 85 -7.49 10.86 0.70
N ARG A 86 -7.64 11.90 1.54
CA ARG A 86 -7.46 13.29 1.13
C ARG A 86 -6.07 13.55 0.56
N ARG A 87 -5.02 12.96 1.12
CA ARG A 87 -3.64 13.12 0.63
C ARG A 87 -3.38 12.36 -0.68
N ILE A 88 -4.03 11.20 -0.86
CA ILE A 88 -4.00 10.46 -2.13
C ILE A 88 -4.71 11.28 -3.22
N ASP A 89 -5.92 11.77 -2.97
CA ASP A 89 -6.72 12.53 -3.92
C ASP A 89 -6.15 13.92 -4.22
N GLY A 90 -5.47 14.52 -3.24
CA GLY A 90 -4.81 15.82 -3.36
C GLY A 90 -3.43 15.76 -4.02
N ARG A 91 -2.91 14.58 -4.33
CA ARG A 91 -1.65 14.42 -5.05
C ARG A 91 -1.91 14.69 -6.55
N PRO A 92 -1.11 15.53 -7.23
CA PRO A 92 -1.24 15.73 -8.68
C PRO A 92 -0.97 14.45 -9.49
N ASP A 93 -0.32 13.47 -8.87
CA ASP A 93 -0.10 12.09 -9.33
C ASP A 93 -0.93 11.09 -8.50
N GLY A 94 -2.26 11.24 -8.50
CA GLY A 94 -3.16 10.16 -8.08
C GLY A 94 -2.98 8.93 -9.00
N PRO A 95 -3.36 7.71 -8.57
CA PRO A 95 -3.22 6.52 -9.41
C PRO A 95 -3.92 6.77 -10.74
N ALA A 96 -3.14 6.68 -11.82
CA ALA A 96 -3.57 6.95 -13.17
C ALA A 96 -4.48 5.81 -13.68
N ASP A 97 -5.69 5.70 -13.13
CA ASP A 97 -6.68 4.78 -13.66
C ASP A 97 -8.10 5.36 -13.58
N GLY A 98 -8.65 5.67 -14.75
CA GLY A 98 -10.08 5.52 -14.99
C GLY A 98 -11.00 6.72 -14.72
N ALA A 99 -10.75 7.90 -15.31
CA ALA A 99 -11.82 8.89 -15.50
C ALA A 99 -11.89 9.46 -16.92
N GLU A 100 -11.66 8.61 -17.93
CA GLU A 100 -12.38 8.75 -19.19
C GLU A 100 -13.85 8.32 -18.96
N ARG A 101 -14.66 9.22 -18.40
CA ARG A 101 -16.09 9.22 -18.69
C ARG A 101 -16.46 10.54 -19.33
N ARG A 102 -16.36 10.51 -20.66
CA ARG A 102 -17.10 11.36 -21.59
C ARG A 102 -18.51 11.64 -21.05
N ARG A 103 -18.86 12.92 -20.93
CA ARG A 103 -19.92 13.56 -21.73
C ARG A 103 -19.96 15.06 -21.45
#